data_AF-A0A258WRP9-F1
#
_entry.id   AF-A0A258WRP9-F1
#
_cell.length_a   1.000
_cell.length_b   1.000
_cell.length_c   1.000
_cell.angle_alpha   90.00
_cell.angle_beta   90.00
_cell.angle_gamma   90.00
#
_symmetry.space_group_name_H-M   'P 1'
#
loop_
_entity.id
_entity.type
_entity.pdbx_description
1 polymer ?
#
loop_
_entity_poly.entity_id
_entity_poly.type
_entity_poly.pdbx_seq_one_letter_code
_entity_poly.pdbx_strand_id
1 'polypeptide(L)'
;MVKSKIAAIKDWIKTMGFELIKSHDLSGEEVKINYYSLGNFGIYEEISNKKLAGQTKSTKMRFISWNPWGIDFEVSSLKDLVDAYQDSKSLSPELP
;
A
#
# COMPACT_ATOMS: atom_id res chain seq x y z
N MET A 1 11.78 -10.01 17.82
CA MET A 1 11.65 -8.69 17.16
C MET A 1 10.49 -8.77 16.18
N VAL A 2 9.30 -8.28 16.54
CA VAL A 2 8.17 -8.23 15.61
C VAL A 2 8.35 -6.96 14.79
N LYS A 3 8.96 -7.05 13.60
CA LYS A 3 8.88 -5.94 12.64
C LYS A 3 7.39 -5.68 12.42
N SER A 4 6.94 -4.45 12.68
CA SER A 4 5.54 -4.06 12.44
C SER A 4 5.14 -4.48 11.02
N LYS A 5 3.96 -5.09 10.84
CA LYS A 5 3.50 -5.60 9.53
C LYS A 5 3.66 -4.57 8.40
N ILE A 6 3.47 -3.31 8.74
CA ILE A 6 3.68 -2.14 7.89
C ILE A 6 5.13 -1.96 7.41
N ALA A 7 6.10 -2.16 8.31
CA ALA A 7 7.50 -2.10 7.94
C ALA A 7 7.87 -3.23 6.97
N ALA A 8 7.29 -4.42 7.13
CA ALA A 8 7.50 -5.52 6.18
C ALA A 8 6.90 -5.22 4.80
N ILE A 9 5.70 -4.61 4.75
CA ILE A 9 5.09 -4.20 3.48
C ILE A 9 5.94 -3.12 2.79
N LYS A 10 6.40 -2.10 3.52
CA LYS A 10 7.28 -1.05 2.96
C LYS A 10 8.60 -1.61 2.43
N ASP A 11 9.23 -2.49 3.21
CA ASP A 11 10.48 -3.13 2.83
C ASP A 11 10.31 -3.96 1.55
N TRP A 12 9.19 -4.66 1.43
CA TRP A 12 8.85 -5.41 0.22
C TRP A 12 8.59 -4.51 -0.99
N ILE A 13 7.78 -3.45 -0.85
CA ILE A 13 7.53 -2.44 -1.89
C ILE A 13 8.87 -1.88 -2.40
N LYS A 14 9.78 -1.53 -1.50
CA LYS A 14 11.11 -1.02 -1.84
C LYS A 14 11.99 -2.08 -2.52
N THR A 15 11.98 -3.31 -2.01
CA THR A 15 12.79 -4.43 -2.54
C THR A 15 12.34 -4.84 -3.95
N MET A 16 11.03 -4.80 -4.20
CA MET A 16 10.45 -5.11 -5.51
C MET A 16 10.65 -3.98 -6.52
N GLY A 17 11.03 -2.78 -6.08
CA GLY A 17 11.28 -1.64 -6.97
C GLY A 17 10.02 -0.87 -7.35
N PHE A 18 8.98 -0.87 -6.51
CA PHE A 18 7.81 -0.04 -6.75
C PHE A 18 8.19 1.44 -6.77
N GLU A 19 7.68 2.15 -7.77
CA GLU A 19 7.89 3.57 -7.94
C GLU A 19 6.71 4.35 -7.33
N LEU A 20 7.03 5.40 -6.58
CA LEU A 20 6.02 6.34 -6.10
C LEU A 20 5.57 7.20 -7.29
N ILE A 21 4.37 6.94 -7.80
CA ILE A 21 3.82 7.65 -8.95
C ILE A 21 3.13 8.95 -8.53
N LYS A 22 2.47 8.93 -7.37
CA LYS A 22 1.70 10.07 -6.88
C LYS A 22 1.64 10.08 -5.37
N SER A 23 1.57 11.27 -4.79
CA SER A 23 1.24 11.48 -3.38
C SER A 23 0.14 12.52 -3.28
N HIS A 24 -0.85 12.25 -2.45
CA HIS A 24 -1.99 13.13 -2.25
C HIS A 24 -2.21 13.38 -0.76
N ASP A 25 -2.26 14.64 -0.37
CA ASP A 25 -2.56 15.05 1.00
C ASP A 25 -4.00 15.56 1.06
N LEU A 26 -4.86 14.83 1.77
CA LEU A 26 -6.26 15.15 2.01
C LEU A 26 -6.40 15.90 3.35
N SER A 27 -7.24 16.94 3.36
CA SER A 27 -7.54 17.77 4.52
C SER A 27 -6.29 18.30 5.25
N GLY A 28 -5.43 19.05 4.56
CA GLY A 28 -4.39 19.87 5.20
C GLY A 28 -3.46 19.12 6.16
N GLU A 29 -2.96 17.95 5.75
CA GLU A 29 -2.06 17.03 6.50
C GLU A 29 -2.74 16.00 7.43
N GLU A 30 -4.07 15.92 7.44
CA GLU A 30 -4.77 14.90 8.25
C GLU A 30 -4.68 13.49 7.65
N VAL A 31 -4.68 13.35 6.33
CA VAL A 31 -4.56 12.06 5.64
C VAL A 31 -3.62 12.20 4.45
N LYS A 32 -2.60 11.36 4.36
CA LYS A 32 -1.69 11.28 3.22
C LYS A 32 -1.85 9.95 2.50
N ILE A 33 -2.05 9.99 1.20
CA ILE A 33 -2.16 8.81 0.34
C ILE A 33 -0.98 8.78 -0.63
N ASN A 34 -0.12 7.78 -0.52
CA ASN A 34 0.96 7.54 -1.47
C ASN A 34 0.57 6.42 -2.44
N TYR A 35 0.80 6.63 -3.72
CA TYR A 35 0.44 5.74 -4.81
C TYR A 35 1.72 5.14 -5.38
N TYR A 36 1.92 3.85 -5.14
CA TYR A 36 3.04 3.08 -5.63
C TYR A 36 2.60 2.23 -6.83
N SER A 37 3.42 2.14 -7.87
CA SER A 37 3.18 1.28 -9.01
C SER A 37 4.43 0.47 -9.37
N LEU A 38 4.21 -0.75 -9.84
CA LEU A 38 5.22 -1.63 -10.41
C LEU A 38 4.62 -2.29 -11.65
N GLY A 39 4.85 -1.67 -12.81
CA GLY A 39 4.26 -2.12 -14.08
C GLY A 39 2.73 -1.99 -14.07
N ASN A 40 2.02 -3.12 -14.20
CA ASN A 40 0.55 -3.18 -14.24
C ASN A 40 -0.10 -3.37 -12.85
N PHE A 41 0.71 -3.38 -11.79
CA PHE A 41 0.25 -3.57 -10.42
C PHE A 41 0.55 -2.32 -9.60
N GLY A 42 -0.34 -1.96 -8.67
CA GLY A 42 -0.04 -0.86 -7.77
C GLY A 42 -0.76 -0.95 -6.44
N ILE A 43 -0.31 -0.09 -5.54
CA ILE A 43 -0.58 -0.13 -4.12
C ILE A 43 -0.73 1.30 -3.63
N TYR A 44 -1.76 1.55 -2.84
CA TYR A 44 -1.98 2.79 -2.12
C TYR A 44 -1.57 2.62 -0.65
N GLU A 45 -0.78 3.54 -0.15
CA GLU A 45 -0.50 3.68 1.28
C GLU A 45 -1.29 4.87 1.81
N GLU A 46 -2.27 4.61 2.67
CA GLU A 46 -3.01 5.64 3.40
C GLU A 46 -2.39 5.82 4.79
N ILE A 47 -2.02 7.06 5.10
CA ILE A 47 -1.44 7.49 6.37
C ILE A 47 -2.40 8.51 6.97
N SER A 48 -3.26 8.05 7.88
CA SER A 48 -4.16 8.92 8.64
C SER A 48 -3.46 9.43 9.90
N ASN A 49 -3.32 10.74 10.00
CA ASN A 49 -2.72 11.49 11.10
C ASN A 49 -3.78 12.22 11.94
N LYS A 50 -4.95 11.60 12.11
CA LYS A 50 -6.09 12.20 12.81
C LYS A 50 -5.72 12.48 14.28
N LYS A 51 -5.61 13.76 14.62
CA LYS A 51 -5.41 14.22 16.00
C LYS A 51 -6.78 14.31 16.66
N LEU A 52 -7.25 13.22 17.28
CA LEU A 52 -8.40 13.32 18.18
C LEU A 52 -8.01 14.18 19.39
N ALA A 53 -8.82 15.19 19.69
CA ALA A 53 -8.61 16.07 20.84
C ALA A 53 -8.44 15.22 22.11
N GLY A 54 -7.24 15.25 22.70
CA GLY A 54 -6.92 14.51 23.93
C GLY A 54 -6.24 13.15 23.76
N GLN A 55 -5.92 12.68 22.55
CA GLN A 55 -5.12 11.45 22.35
C GLN A 55 -3.74 11.73 21.74
N THR A 56 -2.74 10.98 22.21
CA THR A 56 -1.41 10.88 21.58
C THR A 56 -1.58 10.48 20.11
N LYS A 57 -0.91 11.16 19.17
CA LYS A 57 -0.99 10.90 17.72
C LYS A 57 -0.92 9.40 17.42
N SER A 58 -2.06 8.76 17.17
CA SER A 58 -2.10 7.39 16.69
C SER A 58 -2.11 7.45 15.17
N THR A 59 -0.92 7.47 14.56
CA THR A 59 -0.78 7.39 13.11
C THR A 59 -1.32 6.04 12.64
N LYS A 60 -2.50 6.04 12.03
CA LYS A 60 -3.11 4.84 11.48
C LYS A 60 -2.66 4.73 10.03
N MET A 61 -1.81 3.75 9.76
CA MET A 61 -1.30 3.46 8.42
C MET A 61 -2.00 2.20 7.89
N ARG A 62 -2.47 2.28 6.65
CA ARG A 62 -3.15 1.20 5.93
C ARG A 62 -2.57 1.10 4.53
N PHE A 63 -2.49 -0.13 4.03
CA PHE A 63 -2.15 -0.37 2.64
C PHE A 63 -3.38 -0.92 1.95
N ILE A 64 -3.68 -0.39 0.78
CA ILE A 64 -4.79 -0.82 -0.07
C ILE A 64 -4.16 -1.21 -1.38
N SER A 65 -4.41 -2.42 -1.83
CA SER A 65 -4.00 -2.86 -3.16
C SER A 65 -5.24 -3.12 -3.98
N TRP A 66 -5.11 -3.07 -5.30
CA TRP A 66 -6.14 -3.61 -6.18
C TRP A 66 -5.72 -4.97 -6.70
N ASN A 67 -6.70 -5.83 -6.91
CA ASN A 67 -6.50 -7.06 -7.67
C ASN A 67 -6.69 -6.79 -9.17
N PRO A 68 -6.25 -7.70 -10.06
CA PRO A 68 -6.45 -7.56 -11.51
C PRO A 68 -7.92 -7.48 -11.96
N TRP A 69 -8.88 -7.77 -11.09
CA TRP A 69 -10.31 -7.57 -11.34
C TRP A 69 -10.81 -6.16 -10.99
N GLY A 70 -9.92 -5.26 -10.56
CA GLY A 70 -10.26 -3.88 -10.21
C GLY A 70 -10.91 -3.72 -8.83
N ILE A 71 -10.86 -4.76 -7.98
CA ILE A 71 -11.38 -4.71 -6.61
C ILE A 71 -10.26 -4.22 -5.69
N ASP A 72 -10.51 -3.10 -5.00
CA ASP A 72 -9.67 -2.63 -3.92
C ASP A 72 -9.87 -3.47 -2.65
N PHE A 73 -8.76 -3.82 -1.98
CA PHE A 73 -8.78 -4.53 -0.71
C PHE A 73 -7.70 -4.01 0.23
N GLU A 74 -8.01 -4.01 1.54
CA GLU A 74 -7.05 -3.62 2.58
C GLU A 74 -6.02 -4.75 2.76
N VAL A 75 -4.75 -4.45 2.48
CA VAL A 75 -3.61 -5.33 2.70
C VAL A 75 -3.32 -5.37 4.20
N SER A 76 -3.82 -6.41 4.84
CA SER A 76 -3.65 -6.65 6.27
C SER A 76 -2.31 -7.34 6.60
N SER A 77 -1.70 -8.02 5.63
CA SER A 77 -0.42 -8.72 5.76
C SER A 77 0.39 -8.67 4.48
N LEU A 78 1.72 -8.82 4.60
CA LEU A 78 2.61 -8.94 3.43
C LEU A 78 2.21 -10.11 2.52
N LYS A 79 1.73 -11.22 3.10
CA LYS A 79 1.26 -12.37 2.33
C LYS A 79 0.12 -12.00 1.37
N ASP A 80 -0.88 -11.24 1.83
CA ASP A 80 -2.00 -10.81 1.00
C ASP A 80 -1.53 -9.98 -0.20
N LEU A 81 -0.52 -9.13 0.03
CA LEU A 81 0.08 -8.31 -1.02
C LEU A 81 0.85 -9.15 -2.05
N VAL A 82 1.65 -10.11 -1.58
CA VAL A 82 2.43 -11.00 -2.44
C VAL A 82 1.51 -11.89 -3.27
N ASP A 83 0.47 -12.45 -2.65
CA ASP A 83 -0.51 -13.30 -3.33
C ASP A 83 -1.22 -12.51 -4.45
N ALA A 84 -1.64 -11.26 -4.17
CA ALA A 84 -2.25 -10.40 -5.19
C ALA A 84 -1.30 -10.00 -6.32
N TYR A 85 -0.02 -9.76 -6.01
CA TYR A 85 1.00 -9.48 -7.01
C TYR A 85 1.27 -10.70 -7.92
N GLN A 86 1.37 -11.90 -7.33
CA GLN A 86 1.55 -13.16 -8.07
C GLN A 86 0.36 -13.46 -8.98
N ASP A 87 -0.85 -13.20 -8.49
CA ASP A 87 -2.08 -13.36 -9.25
C ASP A 87 -2.15 -12.38 -10.43
N SER A 88 -1.78 -11.11 -10.21
CA SER A 88 -1.65 -10.10 -11.26
C SER A 88 -0.60 -10.47 -12.32
N LYS A 89 0.57 -10.98 -11.91
CA LYS A 89 1.61 -11.52 -12.80
C LYS A 89 1.12 -12.73 -13.60
N SER A 90 0.30 -13.58 -13.01
CA SER A 90 -0.24 -14.78 -13.68
C SER A 90 -1.30 -14.42 -14.73
N LEU A 91 -2.08 -13.36 -14.48
CA LEU A 91 -3.13 -12.87 -15.38
C LEU A 91 -2.62 -11.95 -16.49
N SER A 92 -1.50 -11.27 -16.26
CA SER A 92 -0.75 -10.56 -17.30
C SER A 92 0.54 -11.33 -17.60
N PRO A 93 0.48 -12.45 -18.35
CA PRO A 93 1.70 -12.92 -18.99
C PRO A 93 2.16 -11.73 -19.84
N GLU A 94 3.34 -11.19 -19.53
CA GLU A 94 4.03 -10.29 -20.43
C GLU A 94 4.01 -10.99 -21.78
N LEU A 95 3.20 -10.46 -22.72
CA LEU A 95 3.13 -10.99 -24.07
C LEU A 95 4.59 -10.98 -24.58
N PRO A 96 5.10 -12.13 -25.04
CA PRO A 96 6.50 -12.29 -25.42
C PRO A 96 6.93 -11.29 -26.51
#